data_AF-A0A0F7SB78-F1
#
_entry.id   AF-A0A0F7SB78-F1
#
_cell.length_a   1.000
_cell.length_b   1.000
_cell.length_c   1.000
_cell.angle_alpha   90.00
_cell.angle_beta   90.00
_cell.angle_gamma   90.00
#
_symmetry.space_group_name_H-M   'P 1'
#
loop_
_entity.id
_entity.type
_entity.pdbx_description
1 polymer ?
#
loop_
_entity_poly.entity_id
_entity_poly.type
_entity_poly.pdbx_seq_one_letter_code
_entity_poly.pdbx_strand_id
1 'polypeptide(L)'
;MSQPESPSSPGPSTTSPSKSSSKSQRGVSIFPTARVARIIKADRDVDICSKEATFLISVATEIFVKKLTDEAYANAKLDKRKHVFYKDLSRAVQQNEPRRI
;
A
#
# COMPACT_ATOMS: atom_id res chain seq x y z
N MET A 1 -58.45 32.58 9.63
CA MET A 1 -58.22 31.48 8.67
C MET A 1 -56.71 31.35 8.49
N SER A 2 -56.17 30.35 9.18
CA SER A 2 -54.75 30.06 9.33
C SER A 2 -54.17 29.49 8.05
N GLN A 3 -53.03 30.01 7.59
CA GLN A 3 -52.11 29.27 6.73
C GLN A 3 -51.14 28.49 7.62
N PRO A 4 -51.06 27.15 7.56
CA PRO A 4 -49.98 26.39 8.15
C PRO A 4 -48.84 26.16 7.16
N GLU A 5 -47.66 26.06 7.75
CA GLU A 5 -46.33 26.21 7.17
C GLU A 5 -45.94 25.08 6.19
N SER A 6 -45.20 25.44 5.15
CA SER A 6 -44.51 24.47 4.29
C SER A 6 -43.24 23.96 4.99
N PRO A 7 -42.97 22.65 5.01
CA PRO A 7 -41.86 22.09 5.77
C PRO A 7 -40.52 22.39 5.08
N SER A 8 -39.63 23.07 5.81
CA SER A 8 -38.21 23.21 5.47
C SER A 8 -37.55 21.83 5.51
N SER A 9 -37.17 21.32 4.33
CA SER A 9 -36.34 20.11 4.22
C SER A 9 -34.87 20.50 4.37
N PRO A 10 -34.14 19.97 5.36
CA PRO A 10 -32.69 20.09 5.38
C PRO A 10 -32.12 19.17 4.30
N GLY A 11 -31.55 19.78 3.25
CA GLY A 11 -30.81 19.05 2.21
C GLY A 11 -29.61 18.31 2.80
N PRO A 12 -29.24 17.15 2.24
CA PRO A 12 -28.10 16.37 2.73
C PRO A 12 -26.80 17.13 2.48
N SER A 13 -26.07 17.41 3.55
CA SER A 13 -24.70 17.93 3.52
C SER A 13 -23.78 16.91 2.84
N THR A 14 -23.58 17.07 1.53
CA THR A 14 -22.59 16.33 0.77
C THR A 14 -21.20 16.72 1.26
N THR A 15 -20.69 15.97 2.22
CA THR A 15 -19.33 16.13 2.74
C THR A 15 -18.38 15.49 1.73
N SER A 16 -17.87 16.31 0.81
CA SER A 16 -16.84 15.90 -0.15
C SER A 16 -15.60 15.40 0.60
N PRO A 17 -15.08 14.20 0.34
CA PRO A 17 -13.85 13.74 0.96
C PRO A 17 -12.69 14.55 0.38
N SER A 18 -12.11 15.43 1.20
CA SER A 18 -10.89 16.13 0.87
C SER A 18 -9.76 15.12 0.64
N LYS A 19 -9.20 15.11 -0.56
CA LYS A 19 -7.93 14.45 -0.86
C LYS A 19 -6.84 15.14 -0.04
N SER A 20 -6.58 14.66 1.17
CA SER A 20 -5.36 15.03 1.89
C SER A 20 -4.19 14.38 1.16
N SER A 21 -3.30 15.23 0.66
CA SER A 21 -2.01 14.82 0.12
C SER A 21 -1.22 14.16 1.26
N SER A 22 -1.12 12.84 1.21
CA SER A 22 -0.46 12.01 2.22
C SER A 22 1.03 12.30 2.26
N LYS A 23 1.43 13.34 2.98
CA LYS A 23 2.80 13.44 3.50
C LYS A 23 2.99 12.23 4.41
N SER A 24 4.05 11.45 4.16
CA SER A 24 4.46 10.32 5.00
C SER A 24 4.55 10.76 6.46
N GLN A 25 3.50 10.51 7.25
CA GLN A 25 3.52 10.79 8.69
C GLN A 25 4.40 9.74 9.35
N ARG A 26 5.37 10.18 10.18
CA ARG A 26 6.18 9.27 11.00
C ARG A 26 5.25 8.43 11.87
N GLY A 27 5.47 7.11 11.91
CA GLY A 27 4.62 6.16 12.62
C GLY A 27 3.42 5.64 11.81
N VAL A 28 3.30 5.98 10.52
CA VAL A 28 2.26 5.48 9.63
C VAL A 28 2.90 4.86 8.38
N SER A 29 2.47 3.64 8.04
CA SER A 29 2.85 2.97 6.80
C SER A 29 1.89 3.38 5.68
N ILE A 30 2.36 3.41 4.43
CA ILE A 30 1.49 3.58 3.24
C ILE A 30 0.49 2.42 3.12
N PHE A 31 0.82 1.25 3.68
CA PHE A 31 -0.06 0.10 3.68
C PHE A 31 -1.06 0.20 4.83
N PRO A 32 -2.36 -0.07 4.59
CA PRO A 32 -3.34 -0.10 5.66
C PRO A 32 -3.03 -1.23 6.66
N THR A 33 -2.70 -0.88 7.90
CA THR A 33 -2.30 -1.84 8.96
C THR A 33 -3.33 -2.98 9.15
N ALA A 34 -4.63 -2.65 9.09
CA ALA A 34 -5.70 -3.65 9.22
C ALA A 34 -5.74 -4.65 8.05
N ARG A 35 -5.26 -4.26 6.86
CA ARG A 35 -5.15 -5.17 5.71
C ARG A 35 -3.93 -6.07 5.86
N VAL A 36 -2.80 -5.51 6.29
CA VAL A 36 -1.56 -6.27 6.56
C VAL A 36 -1.80 -7.32 7.65
N ALA A 37 -2.44 -6.94 8.76
CA ALA A 37 -2.80 -7.88 9.83
C ALA A 37 -3.67 -9.05 9.34
N ARG A 38 -4.62 -8.78 8.43
CA ARG A 38 -5.47 -9.84 7.84
C ARG A 38 -4.69 -10.77 6.92
N ILE A 39 -3.73 -10.27 6.17
CA ILE A 39 -2.86 -11.09 5.31
C ILE A 39 -1.97 -11.98 6.19
N ILE A 40 -1.37 -11.42 7.25
CA ILE A 40 -0.54 -12.18 8.20
C ILE A 40 -1.35 -13.34 8.83
N LYS A 41 -2.57 -13.07 9.29
CA LYS A 41 -3.45 -14.09 9.90
C LYS A 41 -4.04 -15.10 8.92
N ALA A 42 -3.88 -14.90 7.61
CA ALA A 42 -4.29 -15.89 6.62
C ALA A 42 -3.31 -17.08 6.58
N ASP A 43 -2.10 -16.91 7.11
CA ASP A 43 -1.14 -17.98 7.31
C ASP A 43 -1.55 -18.82 8.54
N ARG A 44 -1.69 -20.14 8.34
CA ARG A 44 -2.14 -21.08 9.38
C ARG A 44 -1.09 -21.32 10.45
N ASP A 45 0.19 -21.07 10.13
CA ASP A 45 1.30 -21.29 11.03
C ASP A 45 1.60 -20.06 11.91
N VAL A 46 0.86 -18.96 11.71
CA VAL A 46 1.00 -17.71 12.48
C VAL A 46 -0.12 -17.58 13.51
N ASP A 47 0.19 -17.88 14.77
CA ASP A 47 -0.76 -17.80 15.89
C ASP A 47 -0.94 -16.36 16.40
N ILE A 48 0.15 -15.72 16.86
CA ILE A 48 0.12 -14.36 17.42
C ILE A 48 1.08 -13.44 16.68
N CYS A 49 0.57 -12.31 16.19
CA CYS A 49 1.38 -11.21 15.66
C CYS A 49 1.04 -9.92 16.41
N SER A 50 2.05 -9.29 17.02
CA SER A 50 1.86 -8.03 17.75
C SER A 50 1.56 -6.87 16.80
N LYS A 51 0.96 -5.79 17.33
CA LYS A 51 0.69 -4.58 16.54
C LYS A 51 1.98 -3.95 16.01
N GLU A 52 3.05 -3.97 16.82
CA GLU A 52 4.37 -3.47 16.44
C GLU A 52 5.02 -4.33 15.34
N ALA A 53 4.90 -5.66 15.43
CA ALA A 53 5.36 -6.57 14.39
C ALA A 53 4.60 -6.34 13.08
N THR A 54 3.27 -6.17 13.14
CA THR A 54 2.44 -5.84 11.97
C THR A 54 2.91 -4.53 11.32
N PHE A 55 3.19 -3.50 12.13
CA PHE A 55 3.70 -2.22 11.63
C PHE A 55 5.07 -2.37 10.98
N LEU A 56 5.99 -3.10 11.61
CA LEU A 56 7.33 -3.34 11.07
C LEU A 56 7.27 -4.11 9.74
N ILE A 57 6.42 -5.14 9.65
CA ILE A 57 6.18 -5.88 8.39
C ILE A 57 5.65 -4.94 7.31
N SER A 58 4.75 -4.02 7.66
CA SER A 58 4.22 -3.03 6.71
C SER A 58 5.34 -2.16 6.16
N VAL A 59 6.19 -1.59 7.04
CA VAL A 59 7.35 -0.77 6.65
C VAL A 59 8.38 -1.57 5.83
N ALA A 60 8.68 -2.80 6.26
CA ALA A 60 9.59 -3.68 5.55
C ALA A 60 9.10 -3.98 4.13
N THR A 61 7.79 -4.15 3.96
CA THR A 61 7.16 -4.37 2.65
C THR A 61 7.31 -3.14 1.75
N GLU A 62 7.26 -1.92 2.28
CA GLU A 62 7.51 -0.69 1.49
C GLU A 62 8.93 -0.68 0.93
N ILE A 63 9.90 -0.97 1.80
CA ILE A 63 11.32 -1.01 1.43
C ILE A 63 11.55 -2.14 0.41
N PHE A 64 10.92 -3.30 0.61
CA PHE A 64 11.00 -4.42 -0.30
C PHE A 64 10.48 -4.05 -1.70
N VAL A 65 9.27 -3.51 -1.79
CA VAL A 65 8.67 -3.10 -3.08
C VAL A 65 9.55 -2.06 -3.75
N LYS A 66 10.01 -1.04 -3.02
CA LYS A 66 10.89 0.00 -3.56
C LYS A 66 12.16 -0.61 -4.17
N LYS A 67 12.86 -1.45 -3.42
CA LYS A 67 14.11 -2.10 -3.88
C LYS A 67 13.86 -2.96 -5.12
N LEU A 68 12.84 -3.81 -5.09
CA LEU A 68 12.49 -4.67 -6.20
C LEU A 68 12.16 -3.87 -7.47
N THR A 69 11.40 -2.78 -7.33
CA THR A 69 11.06 -1.92 -8.47
C THR A 69 12.25 -1.13 -8.98
N ASP A 70 13.14 -0.67 -8.11
CA ASP A 70 14.35 0.08 -8.51
C ASP A 70 15.28 -0.81 -9.35
N GLU A 71 15.47 -2.08 -8.96
CA GLU A 71 16.28 -3.05 -9.68
C GLU A 71 15.63 -3.49 -11.00
N ALA A 72 14.32 -3.77 -10.99
CA ALA A 72 13.59 -4.07 -12.20
C ALA A 72 13.63 -2.88 -13.19
N TYR A 73 13.53 -1.65 -12.68
CA TYR A 73 13.65 -0.45 -13.50
C TYR A 73 15.07 -0.26 -14.05
N ALA A 74 16.11 -0.61 -13.27
CA ALA A 74 17.49 -0.60 -13.77
C ALA A 74 17.64 -1.55 -14.97
N ASN A 75 17.08 -2.76 -14.91
CA ASN A 75 17.05 -3.70 -16.03
C ASN A 75 16.28 -3.14 -17.25
N ALA A 76 15.13 -2.51 -17.04
CA ALA A 76 14.37 -1.87 -18.12
C ALA A 76 15.15 -0.72 -18.77
N LYS A 77 15.87 0.07 -17.95
CA LYS A 77 16.69 1.20 -18.39
C LYS A 77 17.90 0.75 -19.21
N LEU A 78 18.52 -0.39 -18.88
CA LEU A 78 19.60 -0.98 -19.69
C LEU A 78 19.11 -1.31 -21.11
N ASP A 79 17.87 -1.76 -21.23
CA ASP A 79 17.21 -2.01 -22.52
C ASP A 79 16.63 -0.72 -23.17
N LYS A 80 16.97 0.47 -22.64
CA LYS A 80 16.49 1.80 -23.10
C LYS A 80 14.96 1.96 -23.07
N ARG A 81 14.28 1.23 -22.18
CA ARG A 81 12.82 1.29 -22.00
C ARG A 81 12.45 2.12 -20.78
N LYS A 82 11.27 2.73 -20.84
CA LYS A 82 10.66 3.48 -19.74
C LYS A 82 9.65 2.65 -18.94
N HIS A 83 9.14 1.57 -19.53
CA HIS A 83 8.20 0.66 -18.90
C HIS A 83 8.90 -0.61 -18.43
N VAL A 84 8.55 -1.04 -17.22
CA VAL A 84 8.99 -2.28 -16.60
C VAL A 84 8.08 -3.41 -17.07
N PHE A 85 8.66 -4.50 -17.55
CA PHE A 85 7.95 -5.72 -17.92
C PHE A 85 8.33 -6.88 -16.98
N TYR A 86 7.57 -7.96 -17.04
CA TYR A 86 7.83 -9.15 -16.22
C TYR A 86 9.26 -9.68 -16.37
N LYS A 87 9.83 -9.64 -17.58
CA LYS A 87 11.23 -10.05 -17.83
C LYS A 87 12.25 -9.26 -17.00
N ASP A 88 11.95 -7.99 -16.69
CA ASP A 88 12.83 -7.13 -15.91
C ASP A 88 12.79 -7.48 -14.42
N LEU A 89 11.59 -7.80 -13.90
CA LEU A 89 11.41 -8.32 -12.55
C LEU A 89 12.06 -9.70 -12.40
N SER A 90 11.82 -10.60 -13.35
CA SER A 90 12.39 -11.95 -13.34
C SER A 90 13.91 -11.90 -13.29
N ARG A 91 14.53 -11.02 -14.10
CA ARG A 91 15.97 -10.80 -14.08
C ARG A 91 16.46 -10.21 -12.76
N ALA A 92 15.75 -9.24 -12.18
CA ALA A 92 16.11 -8.66 -10.88
C ALA A 92 16.12 -9.72 -9.77
N VAL A 93 15.12 -10.61 -9.75
CA VAL A 93 15.06 -11.72 -8.79
C VAL A 93 16.24 -12.68 -8.97
N GLN A 94 16.56 -13.08 -10.20
CA GLN A 94 17.68 -14.00 -10.48
C GLN A 94 19.05 -13.41 -10.10
N GLN A 95 19.22 -12.08 -10.19
CA GLN A 95 20.46 -11.40 -9.81
C GLN A 95 20.64 -11.32 -8.29
N ASN A 96 19.54 -11.22 -7.55
CA ASN A 96 19.53 -11.08 -6.10
C ASN A 96 19.35 -12.39 -5.34
N GLU A 97 19.06 -13.50 -6.02
CA GLU A 97 19.07 -14.81 -5.39
C GLU A 97 20.51 -15.14 -4.95
N PRO A 98 20.77 -15.32 -3.65
CA PRO A 98 22.08 -15.76 -3.21
C PRO A 98 22.31 -17.12 -3.83
N ARG A 99 23.33 -17.20 -4.70
CA ARG A 99 23.75 -18.42 -5.39
C ARG A 99 23.96 -19.48 -4.31
N ARG A 100 22.98 -20.38 -4.15
CA ARG A 100 23.06 -21.47 -3.17
C ARG A 100 24.24 -22.35 -3.59
N ILE A 101 25.30 -22.27 -2.79
CA ILE A 101 26.36 -23.28 -2.71
C ILE A 101 25.81 -24.54 -2.09
#